data_AF-A0AAV5A5P1-F1
#
_entry.id   AF-A0AAV5A5P1-F1
#
_cell.length_a   1.000
_cell.length_b   1.000
_cell.length_c   1.000
_cell.angle_alpha   90.00
_cell.angle_beta   90.00
_cell.angle_gamma   90.00
#
_symmetry.space_group_name_H-M   'P 1'
#
loop_
_entity.id
_entity.type
_entity.pdbx_description
1 polymer ?
#
loop_
_entity_poly.entity_id
_entity_poly.type
_entity_poly.pdbx_seq_one_letter_code
_entity_poly.pdbx_strand_id
1 'polypeptide(L)'
;MSDSNNPAELTPPRRIITGHNAEGKAVVLYNEPVPVQTHGDVRFMSVWSSEGAPTRDNVDKSRTIDYNILLKGQLVLIMDDDVRTEVGLNDAVIQRGTRHAWHNPSKTEWSRWVTVLVHAEPIERDGKPLEDLWEV
;
A
#
# COMPACT_ATOMS: atom_id res chain seq x y z
N MET A 1 -17.65 -24.67 3.58
CA MET A 1 -17.80 -23.30 3.05
C MET A 1 -16.60 -22.53 3.57
N SER A 2 -15.90 -21.75 2.75
CA SER A 2 -14.77 -20.95 3.22
C SER A 2 -15.28 -19.84 4.14
N ASP A 3 -14.66 -19.66 5.30
CA ASP A 3 -15.01 -18.56 6.17
C ASP A 3 -14.33 -17.29 5.64
N SER A 4 -15.13 -16.40 5.06
CA SER A 4 -14.64 -15.15 4.49
C SER A 4 -13.99 -14.21 5.51
N ASN A 5 -14.07 -14.52 6.81
CA ASN A 5 -13.49 -13.78 7.92
C ASN A 5 -12.30 -14.48 8.58
N ASN A 6 -11.98 -15.73 8.22
CA ASN A 6 -10.76 -16.40 8.67
C ASN A 6 -9.51 -15.75 8.05
N PRO A 7 -8.60 -15.12 8.83
CA PRO A 7 -7.40 -14.46 8.29
C PRO A 7 -6.42 -15.44 7.62
N ALA A 8 -6.49 -16.74 7.95
CA ALA A 8 -5.70 -17.77 7.30
C ALA A 8 -6.22 -18.12 5.89
N GLU A 9 -7.50 -17.87 5.60
CA GLU A 9 -8.15 -18.09 4.29
C GLU A 9 -8.11 -16.86 3.37
N LEU A 10 -7.32 -15.83 3.74
CA LEU A 10 -7.04 -14.66 2.89
C LEU A 10 -6.34 -15.06 1.59
N THR A 11 -7.15 -15.42 0.59
CA THR A 11 -6.66 -15.73 -0.76
C THR A 11 -5.94 -14.49 -1.30
N PRO A 12 -4.65 -14.61 -1.68
CA PRO A 12 -3.92 -13.51 -2.29
C PRO A 12 -4.54 -13.18 -3.65
N PRO A 13 -4.61 -11.89 -4.05
CA PRO A 13 -5.02 -11.55 -5.41
C PRO A 13 -4.05 -12.18 -6.40
N ARG A 14 -4.55 -12.52 -7.60
CA ARG A 14 -3.71 -12.95 -8.72
C ARG A 14 -3.13 -11.73 -9.41
N ARG A 15 -1.80 -11.67 -9.56
CA ARG A 15 -1.14 -10.69 -10.43
C ARG A 15 -0.98 -11.27 -11.84
N ILE A 16 -1.29 -10.45 -12.83
CA ILE A 16 -0.99 -10.71 -14.25
C ILE A 16 -0.06 -9.58 -14.68
N ILE A 17 1.16 -9.93 -15.06
CA ILE A 17 2.19 -8.98 -15.47
C ILE A 17 2.40 -9.15 -16.97
N THR A 18 2.33 -8.04 -17.72
CA THR A 18 2.49 -8.00 -19.17
C THR A 18 3.78 -7.29 -19.56
N GLY A 19 4.34 -7.65 -20.72
CA GLY A 19 5.49 -6.98 -21.31
C GLY A 19 5.61 -7.31 -22.79
N HIS A 20 6.81 -7.19 -23.35
CA HIS A 20 7.10 -7.53 -24.74
C HIS A 20 8.14 -8.66 -24.82
N ASN A 21 7.99 -9.53 -25.82
CA ASN A 21 8.98 -10.58 -26.11
C ASN A 21 10.11 -10.06 -27.02
N ALA A 22 11.03 -10.94 -27.43
CA ALA A 22 12.19 -10.58 -28.26
C ALA A 22 11.83 -9.98 -29.63
N GLU A 23 10.67 -10.32 -30.19
CA GLU A 23 10.15 -9.74 -31.44
C GLU A 23 9.32 -8.46 -31.22
N GLY A 24 9.27 -7.93 -30.00
CA GLY A 24 8.51 -6.73 -29.65
C GLY A 24 6.99 -6.96 -29.56
N LYS A 25 6.52 -8.21 -29.51
CA LYS A 25 5.09 -8.54 -29.36
C LYS A 25 4.67 -8.53 -27.90
N ALA A 26 3.52 -7.93 -27.61
CA ALA A 26 2.91 -7.94 -26.27
C ALA A 26 2.57 -9.37 -25.82
N VAL A 27 2.97 -9.73 -24.59
CA VAL A 27 2.82 -11.05 -23.96
C VAL A 27 2.53 -10.94 -22.46
N VAL A 28 1.98 -12.01 -21.88
CA VAL A 28 1.93 -12.19 -20.42
C VAL A 28 3.28 -12.79 -19.97
N LEU A 29 3.96 -12.10 -19.05
CA LEU A 29 5.22 -12.55 -18.46
C LEU A 29 4.98 -13.43 -17.22
N TYR A 30 4.00 -13.05 -16.38
CA TYR A 30 3.65 -13.77 -15.15
C TYR A 30 2.13 -13.78 -14.94
N ASN A 31 1.61 -14.88 -14.37
CA ASN A 31 0.19 -15.07 -14.06
C ASN A 31 0.07 -15.98 -12.82
N GLU A 32 0.13 -15.38 -11.64
CA GLU A 32 0.40 -16.08 -10.38
C GLU A 32 -0.24 -15.35 -9.18
N PRO A 33 -0.42 -16.01 -8.02
CA PRO A 33 -0.78 -15.31 -6.78
C PRO A 33 0.29 -14.28 -6.39
N VAL A 34 -0.13 -13.13 -5.83
CA VAL A 34 0.81 -12.16 -5.25
C VAL A 34 1.53 -12.77 -4.04
N PRO A 35 2.87 -12.67 -3.95
CA PRO A 35 3.62 -13.11 -2.77
C PRO A 35 3.15 -12.43 -1.48
N VAL A 36 2.96 -13.21 -0.41
CA VAL A 36 2.50 -12.73 0.89
C VAL A 36 3.67 -12.65 1.87
N GLN A 37 3.81 -11.51 2.55
CA GLN A 37 4.70 -11.33 3.69
C GLN A 37 3.87 -11.03 4.94
N THR A 38 4.13 -11.74 6.05
CA THR A 38 3.36 -11.58 7.30
C THR A 38 4.21 -10.90 8.36
N HIS A 39 3.69 -9.84 8.96
CA HIS A 39 4.33 -9.03 9.99
C HIS A 39 3.34 -8.84 11.15
N GLY A 40 3.40 -9.73 12.14
CA GLY A 40 2.36 -9.82 13.17
C GLY A 40 1.00 -10.12 12.53
N ASP A 41 -0.02 -9.35 12.88
CA ASP A 41 -1.39 -9.48 12.35
C ASP A 41 -1.56 -8.87 10.93
N VAL A 42 -0.54 -8.19 10.40
CA VAL A 42 -0.60 -7.54 9.08
C VAL A 42 0.00 -8.44 7.99
N ARG A 43 -0.70 -8.60 6.87
CA ARG A 43 -0.21 -9.30 5.68
C ARG A 43 -0.01 -8.33 4.52
N PHE A 44 1.24 -8.11 4.13
CA PHE A 44 1.61 -7.32 2.97
C PHE A 44 1.64 -8.21 1.72
N MET A 45 1.07 -7.69 0.63
CA MET A 45 0.96 -8.36 -0.66
C MET A 45 1.52 -7.42 -1.72
N SER A 46 2.85 -7.44 -1.91
CA SER A 46 3.52 -6.53 -2.86
C SER A 46 3.20 -6.97 -4.30
N VAL A 47 2.26 -6.25 -4.94
CA VAL A 47 1.80 -6.56 -6.29
C VAL A 47 2.92 -6.30 -7.30
N TRP A 48 3.53 -5.11 -7.22
CA TRP A 48 4.60 -4.61 -8.09
C TRP A 48 5.35 -3.45 -7.41
N SER A 49 6.55 -3.13 -7.89
CA SER A 49 7.35 -1.96 -7.49
C SER A 49 8.17 -1.45 -8.68
N SER A 50 8.47 -0.14 -8.71
CA SER A 50 9.34 0.49 -9.71
C SER A 50 10.40 1.38 -9.04
N GLU A 51 11.44 1.75 -9.80
CA GLU A 51 12.67 2.38 -9.28
C GLU A 51 12.54 3.89 -9.00
N GLY A 52 11.54 4.50 -9.63
CA GLY A 52 11.21 5.92 -9.52
C GLY A 52 10.03 6.25 -10.43
N ALA A 53 9.75 7.54 -10.62
CA ALA A 53 8.75 8.04 -11.56
C ALA A 53 9.33 9.22 -12.37
N PRO A 54 9.20 9.23 -13.72
CA PRO A 54 8.66 8.18 -14.58
C PRO A 54 9.57 6.94 -14.62
N THR A 55 8.96 5.76 -14.72
CA THR A 55 9.66 4.46 -14.59
C THR A 55 10.07 3.84 -15.93
N ARG A 56 11.15 3.05 -15.90
CA ARG A 56 11.57 2.05 -16.90
C ARG A 56 11.94 0.70 -16.26
N ASP A 57 11.35 0.41 -15.10
CA ASP A 57 11.37 -0.85 -14.33
C ASP A 57 12.69 -1.22 -13.62
N ASN A 58 12.70 -1.17 -12.27
CA ASN A 58 13.50 -1.91 -11.26
C ASN A 58 13.11 -1.37 -9.84
N VAL A 59 13.96 -1.16 -8.81
CA VAL A 59 13.52 -0.84 -7.41
C VAL A 59 14.55 -0.10 -6.51
N ASP A 60 14.16 1.01 -5.85
CA ASP A 60 14.78 1.48 -4.56
C ASP A 60 13.80 2.28 -3.66
N LYS A 61 14.20 2.57 -2.41
CA LYS A 61 13.41 3.18 -1.32
C LYS A 61 13.50 4.71 -1.30
N SER A 62 12.37 5.41 -1.42
CA SER A 62 12.23 6.78 -0.87
C SER A 62 10.78 7.28 -0.89
N ARG A 63 10.50 8.21 0.04
CA ARG A 63 9.51 9.32 0.01
C ARG A 63 8.36 9.22 -1.00
N THR A 64 7.13 9.12 -0.50
CA THR A 64 5.96 8.78 -1.34
C THR A 64 4.73 9.65 -1.09
N ILE A 65 3.91 9.78 -2.14
CA ILE A 65 2.47 10.03 -2.03
C ILE A 65 1.75 8.70 -2.20
N ASP A 66 0.84 8.37 -1.27
CA ASP A 66 0.18 7.07 -1.22
C ASP A 66 -1.31 7.21 -1.52
N TYR A 67 -1.78 6.48 -2.52
CA TYR A 67 -3.20 6.37 -2.87
C TYR A 67 -3.75 5.09 -2.23
N ASN A 68 -4.36 5.22 -1.05
CA ASN A 68 -4.96 4.10 -0.32
C ASN A 68 -6.44 3.99 -0.66
N ILE A 69 -6.92 2.81 -1.04
CA ILE A 69 -8.34 2.54 -1.38
C ILE A 69 -8.80 1.30 -0.61
N LEU A 70 -9.80 1.45 0.27
CA LEU A 70 -10.29 0.33 1.08
C LEU A 70 -11.25 -0.58 0.30
N LEU A 71 -10.99 -1.89 0.29
CA LEU A 71 -11.70 -2.90 -0.50
C LEU A 71 -12.56 -3.85 0.34
N LYS A 72 -12.29 -4.00 1.64
CA LYS A 72 -13.14 -4.67 2.64
C LYS A 72 -12.80 -4.17 4.05
N GLY A 73 -13.80 -4.16 4.91
CA GLY A 73 -13.68 -3.91 6.34
C GLY A 73 -13.75 -2.42 6.67
N GLN A 74 -13.09 -2.05 7.75
CA GLN A 74 -12.98 -0.69 8.26
C GLN A 74 -11.58 -0.46 8.83
N LEU A 75 -11.08 0.76 8.75
CA LEU A 75 -9.84 1.17 9.41
C LEU A 75 -10.05 2.49 10.13
N VAL A 76 -9.23 2.74 11.13
CA VAL A 76 -8.99 4.07 11.68
C VAL A 76 -7.61 4.50 11.21
N LEU A 77 -7.56 5.58 10.43
CA LEU A 77 -6.36 6.34 10.17
C LEU A 77 -6.03 7.13 11.43
N ILE A 78 -4.81 6.97 11.95
CA ILE A 78 -4.30 7.69 13.11
C ILE A 78 -3.15 8.57 12.63
N MET A 79 -3.25 9.87 12.88
CA MET A 79 -2.25 10.88 12.54
C MET A 79 -1.53 11.35 13.81
N ASP A 80 -0.68 12.38 13.72
CA ASP A 80 -0.12 13.06 14.89
C ASP A 80 -1.22 13.57 15.84
N ASP A 81 -0.86 13.78 17.11
CA ASP A 81 -1.74 14.18 18.22
C ASP A 81 -2.97 13.28 18.42
N ASP A 82 -2.88 12.00 18.03
CA ASP A 82 -3.95 10.99 18.05
C ASP A 82 -5.21 11.40 17.28
N VAL A 83 -5.07 12.26 16.25
CA VAL A 83 -6.17 12.63 15.35
C VAL A 83 -6.60 11.39 14.55
N ARG A 84 -7.85 10.97 14.76
CA ARG A 84 -8.44 9.74 14.22
C ARG A 84 -9.48 10.03 13.15
N THR A 85 -9.48 9.24 12.08
CA THR A 85 -10.51 9.26 11.04
C THR A 85 -10.91 7.83 10.68
N GLU A 86 -12.21 7.53 10.72
CA GLU A 86 -12.75 6.26 10.24
C GLU A 86 -12.72 6.23 8.71
N VAL A 87 -12.32 5.08 8.15
CA VAL A 87 -12.18 4.82 6.72
C VAL A 87 -12.92 3.52 6.41
N GLY A 88 -13.96 3.61 5.58
CA GLY A 88 -14.86 2.54 5.20
C GLY A 88 -14.69 2.06 3.76
N LEU A 89 -15.53 1.10 3.35
CA LEU A 89 -15.47 0.48 2.03
C LEU A 89 -15.60 1.52 0.90
N ASN A 90 -14.68 1.46 -0.08
CA ASN A 90 -14.52 2.39 -1.20
C ASN A 90 -14.02 3.80 -0.85
N ASP A 91 -13.71 4.10 0.42
CA ASP A 91 -13.05 5.35 0.75
C ASP A 91 -11.62 5.37 0.20
N ALA A 92 -11.19 6.57 -0.22
CA ALA A 92 -9.86 6.85 -0.73
C ALA A 92 -9.13 7.83 0.18
N VAL A 93 -7.93 7.47 0.64
CA VAL A 93 -7.05 8.33 1.44
C VAL A 93 -5.80 8.67 0.63
N ILE A 94 -5.61 9.97 0.40
CA ILE A 94 -4.45 10.53 -0.31
C ILE A 94 -3.41 10.94 0.73
N GLN A 95 -2.48 10.04 1.04
CA GLN A 95 -1.46 10.25 2.07
C GLN A 95 -0.28 11.02 1.46
N ARG A 96 -0.07 12.26 1.90
CA ARG A 96 0.94 13.16 1.32
C ARG A 96 2.16 13.23 2.22
N GLY A 97 3.00 12.19 2.26
CA GLY A 97 4.22 12.16 3.08
C GLY A 97 4.01 12.37 4.59
N THR A 98 2.79 12.14 5.08
CA THR A 98 2.38 12.42 6.47
C THR A 98 2.59 11.22 7.36
N ARG A 99 3.15 11.44 8.56
CA ARG A 99 3.27 10.42 9.61
C ARG A 99 1.89 9.88 9.97
N HIS A 100 1.77 8.56 10.07
CA HIS A 100 0.50 7.91 10.34
C HIS A 100 0.67 6.48 10.86
N ALA A 101 -0.43 5.95 11.41
CA ALA A 101 -0.62 4.54 11.68
C ALA A 101 -2.03 4.10 11.25
N TRP A 102 -2.21 2.80 11.04
CA TRP A 102 -3.49 2.18 10.69
C TRP A 102 -3.92 1.23 11.80
N HIS A 103 -5.16 1.35 12.25
CA HIS A 103 -5.76 0.45 13.23
C HIS A 103 -7.03 -0.17 12.66
N ASN A 104 -7.17 -1.50 12.76
CA ASN A 104 -8.46 -2.16 12.54
C ASN A 104 -9.20 -2.24 13.88
N PRO A 105 -10.33 -1.52 14.06
CA PRO A 105 -11.08 -1.54 15.32
C PRO A 105 -11.93 -2.81 15.50
N SER A 106 -12.06 -3.64 14.46
CA SER A 106 -12.83 -4.89 14.55
C SER A 106 -12.07 -5.98 15.30
N LYS A 107 -12.80 -6.72 16.15
CA LYS A 107 -12.30 -7.88 16.90
C LYS A 107 -12.49 -9.21 16.17
N THR A 108 -13.24 -9.22 15.07
CA THR A 108 -13.64 -10.43 14.34
C THR A 108 -13.47 -10.33 12.81
N GLU A 109 -13.43 -9.11 12.29
CA GLU A 109 -13.35 -8.84 10.85
C GLU A 109 -11.95 -8.36 10.48
N TRP A 110 -11.39 -8.86 9.39
CA TRP A 110 -10.20 -8.28 8.78
C TRP A 110 -10.56 -7.15 7.80
N SER A 111 -9.60 -6.27 7.58
CA SER A 111 -9.67 -5.19 6.60
C SER A 111 -8.62 -5.38 5.50
N ARG A 112 -8.93 -4.95 4.28
CA ARG A 112 -8.02 -5.00 3.12
C ARG A 112 -8.15 -3.72 2.33
N TRP A 113 -7.03 -3.05 2.10
CA TRP A 113 -6.90 -1.95 1.16
C TRP A 113 -5.87 -2.30 0.09
N VAL A 114 -5.88 -1.55 -1.01
CA VAL A 114 -4.74 -1.42 -1.90
C VAL A 114 -4.11 -0.07 -1.62
N THR A 115 -2.78 -0.01 -1.66
CA THR A 115 -2.03 1.24 -1.60
C THR A 115 -1.12 1.32 -2.83
N VAL A 116 -1.14 2.46 -3.52
CA VAL A 116 -0.22 2.76 -4.62
C VAL A 116 0.67 3.90 -4.16
N LEU A 117 1.94 3.58 -3.90
CA LEU A 117 2.93 4.55 -3.46
C LEU A 117 3.68 5.06 -4.70
N VAL A 118 3.72 6.37 -4.88
CA VAL A 118 4.45 7.03 -5.98
C VAL A 118 5.50 7.94 -5.37
N HIS A 119 6.74 7.88 -5.88
CA HIS A 119 7.82 8.74 -5.40
C HIS A 119 7.43 10.23 -5.44
N ALA A 120 7.78 10.96 -4.38
CA ALA A 120 7.53 12.38 -4.23
C ALA A 120 8.74 13.10 -3.61
N GLU A 121 8.93 14.37 -3.99
CA GLU A 121 9.89 15.24 -3.32
C GLU A 121 9.53 15.43 -1.83
N PRO A 122 10.52 15.79 -0.98
CA PRO A 122 10.27 16.04 0.44
C PRO A 122 9.22 17.14 0.62
N ILE A 123 8.37 17.02 1.65
CA ILE A 123 7.68 18.20 2.14
C ILE A 123 8.73 19.06 2.84
N GLU A 124 8.88 20.30 2.41
CA GLU A 124 9.76 21.26 3.06
C GLU A 124 8.99 22.24 3.95
N ARG A 125 9.62 22.64 5.06
CA ARG A 125 9.21 23.77 5.90
C ARG A 125 10.45 24.60 6.20
N ASP A 126 10.34 25.91 6.00
CA ASP A 126 11.42 26.88 6.25
C ASP A 126 12.76 26.50 5.55
N GLY A 127 12.67 25.89 4.35
CA GLY A 127 13.80 25.43 3.54
C GLY A 127 14.50 24.16 4.06
N LYS A 128 13.82 23.37 4.89
CA LYS A 128 14.30 22.07 5.39
C LYS A 128 13.26 20.96 5.16
N PRO A 129 13.68 19.73 4.83
CA PRO A 129 12.78 18.58 4.80
C PRO A 129 12.08 18.37 6.15
N LEU A 130 10.78 18.07 6.13
CA LEU A 130 9.97 17.91 7.34
C LEU A 130 10.47 16.76 8.22
N GLU A 131 10.95 15.68 7.60
CA GLU A 131 11.53 14.51 8.29
C GLU A 131 12.74 14.86 9.16
N ASP A 132 13.53 15.88 8.77
CA ASP A 132 14.68 16.36 9.56
C ASP A 132 14.25 17.21 10.78
N LEU A 133 12.95 17.49 10.91
CA LEU A 133 12.30 18.18 12.03
C LEU A 133 11.53 17.20 12.95
N TRP A 134 11.51 15.91 12.64
CA TRP A 134 10.91 14.88 13.47
C TRP A 134 11.94 14.43 14.50
N GLU A 135 12.01 15.12 15.65
CA GLU A 135 12.93 14.78 16.73
C GLU A 135 12.70 13.35 17.28
N VAL A 136 13.79 12.76 17.78
CA VAL A 136 13.97 11.34 18.16
C VAL A 136 13.21 10.97 19.44
#